data_AF-A0A6C0EPD9-F1
#
_entry.id   AF-A0A6C0EPD9-F1
#
_cell.length_a   1.000
_cell.length_b   1.000
_cell.length_c   1.000
_cell.angle_alpha   90.00
_cell.angle_beta   90.00
_cell.angle_gamma   90.00
#
_symmetry.space_group_name_H-M   'P 1'
#
loop_
_entity.id
_entity.type
_entity.pdbx_description
1 polymer ?
#
loop_
_entity_poly.entity_id
_entity_poly.type
_entity_poly.pdbx_seq_one_letter_code
_entity_poly.pdbx_strand_id
1 'polypeptide(L)'
;MDVQHSNLVNKLSNTYKGVKNVNVIFTKIDILSDTQVIIIRPLNKWAEGIGLLSAISTQFTGKEKHLHIYSTENTPELLNKLIQLCEQLEIIVTFEE
;
A
#
# COMPACT_ATOMS: atom_id res chain seq x y z
N MET A 1 11.78 1.02 -11.64
CA MET A 1 11.19 0.44 -10.42
C MET A 1 12.33 0.29 -9.43
N ASP A 2 12.20 0.82 -8.22
CA ASP A 2 13.23 0.75 -7.19
C ASP A 2 13.49 -0.72 -6.81
N VAL A 3 14.75 -1.08 -6.55
CA VAL A 3 15.14 -2.43 -6.11
C VAL A 3 14.46 -2.78 -4.79
N GLN A 4 14.36 -1.81 -3.87
CA GLN A 4 13.67 -2.00 -2.59
C GLN A 4 12.18 -2.30 -2.81
N HIS A 5 11.51 -1.53 -3.67
CA HIS A 5 10.10 -1.76 -4.03
C HIS A 5 9.88 -3.17 -4.59
N SER A 6 10.72 -3.60 -5.54
CA SER A 6 10.58 -4.94 -6.13
C SER A 6 10.77 -6.06 -5.12
N ASN A 7 11.70 -5.90 -4.17
CA ASN A 7 11.93 -6.87 -3.10
C ASN A 7 10.73 -6.95 -2.15
N LEU A 8 10.17 -5.79 -1.76
CA LEU A 8 8.98 -5.71 -0.93
C LEU A 8 7.76 -6.34 -1.61
N VAL A 9 7.53 -6.07 -2.90
CA VAL A 9 6.46 -6.70 -3.68
C VAL A 9 6.59 -8.23 -3.63
N ASN A 10 7.79 -8.77 -3.83
CA ASN A 10 8.01 -10.21 -3.77
C ASN A 10 7.75 -10.77 -2.36
N LYS A 11 8.36 -10.16 -1.33
CA LYS A 11 8.21 -10.56 0.07
C LYS A 11 6.74 -10.58 0.48
N LEU A 12 6.05 -9.45 0.30
CA LEU A 12 4.66 -9.28 0.73
C LEU A 12 3.71 -10.14 -0.10
N SER A 13 3.97 -10.35 -1.40
CA SER A 13 3.13 -11.25 -2.20
C SER A 13 3.13 -12.68 -1.67
N ASN A 14 4.26 -13.14 -1.13
CA ASN A 14 4.36 -14.46 -0.49
C ASN A 14 3.62 -14.47 0.86
N THR A 15 3.79 -13.44 1.67
CA THR A 15 3.11 -13.30 2.99
C THR A 15 1.59 -13.28 2.84
N TYR A 16 1.08 -12.46 1.93
CA TYR A 16 -0.36 -12.28 1.72
C TYR A 16 -0.95 -13.25 0.69
N LYS A 17 -0.13 -14.17 0.14
CA LYS A 17 -0.51 -15.09 -0.94
C LYS A 17 -1.19 -14.39 -2.12
N GLY A 18 -0.73 -13.19 -2.45
CA GLY A 18 -1.37 -12.30 -3.41
C GLY A 18 -0.72 -12.31 -4.79
N VAL A 19 -1.50 -11.98 -5.82
CA VAL A 19 -1.02 -11.78 -7.18
C VAL A 19 -0.31 -10.44 -7.27
N LYS A 20 0.92 -10.45 -7.80
CA LYS A 20 1.72 -9.24 -7.99
C LYS A 20 1.27 -8.44 -9.21
N ASN A 21 1.52 -7.13 -9.18
CA ASN A 21 1.58 -6.29 -10.37
C ASN A 21 0.28 -6.31 -11.20
N VAL A 22 -0.87 -6.26 -10.53
CA VAL A 22 -2.19 -6.40 -11.16
C VAL A 22 -2.56 -5.11 -11.90
N ASN A 23 -2.84 -5.24 -13.20
CA ASN A 23 -3.32 -4.12 -14.01
C ASN A 23 -4.81 -3.88 -13.72
N VAL A 24 -5.17 -2.62 -13.48
CA VAL A 24 -6.54 -2.15 -13.40
C VAL A 24 -6.76 -1.03 -14.41
N ILE A 25 -8.02 -0.65 -14.63
CA ILE A 25 -8.45 0.19 -15.78
C ILE A 25 -7.55 1.42 -16.00
N PHE A 26 -7.11 2.10 -14.93
CA PHE A 26 -6.32 3.34 -15.02
C PHE A 26 -5.00 3.32 -14.25
N THR A 27 -4.63 2.20 -13.64
CA THR A 27 -3.43 2.13 -12.79
C THR A 27 -2.97 0.69 -12.58
N LYS A 28 -2.00 0.49 -11.70
CA LYS A 28 -1.46 -0.80 -11.32
C LYS A 28 -1.45 -0.95 -9.80
N ILE A 29 -1.86 -2.13 -9.34
CA ILE A 29 -1.82 -2.53 -7.93
C ILE A 29 -0.57 -3.37 -7.72
N ASP A 30 0.10 -3.15 -6.58
CA ASP A 30 1.31 -3.89 -6.26
C ASP A 30 0.99 -5.35 -5.92
N ILE A 31 0.03 -5.59 -5.03
CA ILE A 31 -0.43 -6.93 -4.66
C ILE A 31 -1.95 -6.97 -4.48
N LEU A 32 -2.60 -7.99 -5.05
CA LEU A 32 -4.00 -8.31 -4.81
C LEU A 32 -4.10 -9.69 -4.16
N SER A 33 -4.59 -9.76 -2.91
CA SER A 33 -4.89 -11.03 -2.23
C SER A 33 -6.40 -11.30 -2.18
N ASP A 34 -6.78 -12.43 -1.57
CA ASP A 34 -8.19 -12.77 -1.35
C ASP A 34 -8.92 -11.75 -0.46
N THR A 35 -8.20 -11.14 0.49
CA THR A 35 -8.80 -10.23 1.47
C THR A 35 -8.36 -8.77 1.33
N GLN A 36 -7.25 -8.47 0.65
CA GLN A 36 -6.65 -7.13 0.65
C GLN A 36 -6.22 -6.66 -0.74
N VAL A 37 -6.29 -5.34 -0.91
CA VAL A 37 -5.64 -4.61 -2.00
C VAL A 37 -4.47 -3.84 -1.39
N ILE A 38 -3.25 -4.19 -1.80
CA ILE A 38 -2.03 -3.69 -1.18
C ILE A 38 -1.29 -2.80 -2.17
N ILE A 39 -1.01 -1.56 -1.74
CA ILE A 39 -0.16 -0.59 -2.44
C ILE A 39 1.10 -0.37 -1.60
N ILE A 40 2.26 -0.46 -2.24
CA ILE A 40 3.57 -0.30 -1.59
C ILE A 40 4.16 1.03 -2.05
N ARG A 41 4.53 1.94 -1.15
CA ARG A 41 5.12 3.23 -1.53
C ARG A 41 6.24 3.65 -0.59
N PRO A 42 7.26 4.36 -1.07
CA PRO A 42 8.18 5.04 -0.17
C PRO A 42 7.41 6.12 0.60
N LEU A 43 7.90 6.48 1.79
CA LEU A 43 7.24 7.47 2.63
C LEU A 43 6.97 8.78 1.89
N ASN A 44 7.91 9.31 1.10
CA ASN A 44 7.70 10.54 0.33
C ASN A 44 6.57 10.48 -0.73
N LYS A 45 5.99 9.29 -0.97
CA LYS A 45 4.85 9.06 -1.87
C LYS A 45 3.63 8.47 -1.14
N TRP A 46 3.54 8.62 0.18
CA TRP A 46 2.39 8.12 0.96
C TRP A 46 1.04 8.61 0.42
N ALA A 47 0.96 9.89 0.01
CA ALA A 47 -0.28 10.50 -0.49
C ALA A 47 -0.72 9.90 -1.84
N GLU A 48 0.24 9.55 -2.71
CA GLU A 48 -0.03 8.82 -3.95
C GLU A 48 -0.65 7.45 -3.63
N GLY A 49 -0.11 6.76 -2.63
CA GLY A 49 -0.61 5.45 -2.20
C GLY A 49 -2.05 5.50 -1.69
N ILE A 50 -2.37 6.47 -0.83
CA ILE A 50 -3.75 6.71 -0.36
C ILE A 50 -4.67 7.02 -1.53
N GLY A 51 -4.28 7.98 -2.40
CA GLY A 51 -5.09 8.37 -3.54
C GLY A 51 -5.41 7.21 -4.48
N LEU A 52 -4.43 6.33 -4.72
CA LEU A 52 -4.63 5.11 -5.51
C LEU A 52 -5.61 4.15 -4.84
N LEU A 53 -5.44 3.85 -3.54
CA LEU A 53 -6.36 2.97 -2.80
C LEU A 53 -7.79 3.52 -2.79
N SER A 54 -7.95 4.82 -2.63
CA SER A 54 -9.26 5.48 -2.70
C SER A 54 -9.87 5.37 -4.10
N ALA A 55 -9.10 5.63 -5.16
CA ALA A 55 -9.58 5.60 -6.54
C ALA A 55 -10.01 4.21 -7.02
N ILE A 56 -9.36 3.15 -6.53
CA ILE A 56 -9.65 1.77 -6.94
C ILE A 56 -10.61 1.05 -6.00
N SER A 57 -10.97 1.64 -4.86
CA SER A 57 -11.80 1.02 -3.81
C SER A 57 -13.11 0.42 -4.35
N THR A 58 -13.75 1.08 -5.32
CA THR A 58 -15.00 0.64 -5.94
C THR A 58 -14.84 -0.62 -6.80
N GLN A 59 -13.63 -0.94 -7.26
CA GLN A 59 -13.35 -2.12 -8.09
C GLN A 59 -13.14 -3.39 -7.25
N PHE A 60 -12.89 -3.25 -5.94
CA PHE A 60 -12.53 -4.35 -5.04
C PHE A 60 -13.44 -4.39 -3.81
N THR A 61 -14.75 -4.50 -4.06
CA THR A 61 -15.75 -4.61 -2.99
C THR A 61 -15.46 -5.80 -2.07
N GLY A 62 -15.45 -5.56 -0.76
CA GLY A 62 -15.20 -6.60 0.25
C GLY A 62 -13.73 -6.90 0.51
N LYS A 63 -12.78 -6.14 -0.08
CA LYS A 63 -11.36 -6.21 0.26
C LYS A 63 -10.92 -5.01 1.07
N GLU A 64 -10.03 -5.24 2.03
CA GLU A 64 -9.43 -4.19 2.84
C GLU A 64 -8.40 -3.40 2.02
N LYS A 65 -8.34 -2.08 2.26
CA LYS A 65 -7.31 -1.21 1.70
C LYS A 65 -6.07 -1.32 2.57
N HIS A 66 -4.91 -1.58 1.97
CA HIS A 66 -3.66 -1.70 2.71
C HIS A 66 -2.56 -0.88 2.03
N LEU A 67 -2.01 0.07 2.77
CA LEU A 67 -0.85 0.85 2.39
C LEU A 67 0.38 0.34 3.15
N HIS A 68 1.38 -0.17 2.43
CA HIS A 68 2.67 -0.53 3.00
C HIS A 68 3.69 0.57 2.66
N ILE A 69 4.28 1.18 3.68
CA ILE A 69 5.23 2.29 3.52
C ILE A 69 6.64 1.83 3.84
N TYR A 70 7.60 2.21 2.99
CA TYR A 70 9.02 1.96 3.22
C TYR A 70 9.88 3.24 3.25
N SER A 71 11.15 3.12 3.64
CA SER A 71 12.08 4.25 3.82
C SER A 71 11.58 5.26 4.86
N THR A 72 11.25 4.77 6.06
CA THR A 72 10.63 5.57 7.14
C THR A 72 11.63 6.29 8.05
N GLU A 73 12.90 6.37 7.68
CA GLU A 73 13.95 6.95 8.52
C GLU A 73 13.64 8.40 8.96
N ASN A 74 13.88 8.70 10.24
CA ASN A 74 13.93 10.05 10.83
C ASN A 74 12.68 10.95 10.70
N THR A 75 11.46 10.39 10.61
CA THR A 75 10.23 11.19 10.39
C THR A 75 9.03 10.82 11.29
N PRO A 76 9.19 10.72 12.62
CA PRO A 76 8.14 10.21 13.53
C PRO A 76 6.83 11.02 13.52
N GLU A 77 6.89 12.35 13.38
CA GLU A 77 5.68 13.18 13.32
C GLU A 77 4.84 12.91 12.07
N LEU A 78 5.50 12.63 10.94
CA LEU A 78 4.82 12.31 9.69
C LEU A 78 4.15 10.93 9.79
N LEU A 79 4.84 9.94 10.38
CA LEU A 79 4.30 8.60 10.58
C LEU A 79 3.04 8.64 11.45
N ASN A 80 3.04 9.41 12.55
CA ASN A 80 1.87 9.55 13.42
C ASN A 80 0.67 10.17 12.68
N LYS A 81 0.89 11.22 11.88
CA LYS A 81 -0.18 11.83 11.06
C LYS A 81 -0.70 10.85 10.02
N LEU A 82 0.19 10.08 9.40
CA LEU A 82 -0.18 9.08 8.41
C LEU A 82 -1.02 7.96 9.02
N ILE A 83 -0.67 7.48 10.21
CA ILE A 83 -1.46 6.49 10.95
C ILE A 83 -2.87 7.01 11.23
N GLN A 84 -2.99 8.23 11.78
CA GLN A 84 -4.30 8.84 12.07
C GLN A 84 -5.16 9.00 10.82
N LEU A 85 -4.57 9.44 9.71
CA LEU A 85 -5.28 9.59 8.44
C LEU A 85 -5.72 8.23 7.88
N CYS A 86 -4.85 7.22 7.90
CA CYS A 86 -5.17 5.88 7.43
C CYS A 86 -6.30 5.25 8.25
N GLU A 87 -6.31 5.45 9.57
CA GLU A 87 -7.41 5.01 10.44
C GLU A 87 -8.75 5.64 10.05
N GLN A 88 -8.78 6.97 9.84
CA GLN A 88 -9.98 7.68 9.40
C GLN A 88 -10.50 7.21 8.03
N LEU A 89 -9.59 6.77 7.17
CA LEU A 89 -9.90 6.30 5.82
C LEU A 89 -10.13 4.78 5.75
N GLU A 90 -10.12 4.06 6.88
CA GLU A 90 -10.21 2.61 6.94
C GLU A 90 -9.15 1.93 6.06
N ILE A 91 -7.92 2.43 6.12
CA ILE A 91 -6.74 1.90 5.43
C ILE A 91 -5.84 1.26 6.48
N ILE A 92 -5.55 -0.03 6.33
CA ILE A 92 -4.51 -0.70 7.09
C ILE A 92 -3.18 -0.10 6.65
N VAL A 93 -2.35 0.35 7.59
CA VAL A 93 -1.01 0.87 7.28
C VAL A 93 0.06 0.06 7.99
N THR A 94 1.10 -0.32 7.25
CA THR A 94 2.29 -1.00 7.80
C THR A 94 3.56 -0.30 7.32
N PHE A 95 4.65 -0.49 8.06
CA PHE A 95 5.92 0.22 7.84
C PHE A 95 7.09 -0.77 7.78
N GLU A 96 8.07 -0.48 6.92
CA GLU A 96 9.34 -1.21 6.82
C GLU A 96 10.49 -0.21 6.59
N GLU A 97 11.65 -0.45 7.20
CA GLU A 97 12.86 0.37 7.00
C GLU A 97 13.58 -0.04 5.70
#